data_AF-A0A811MJT4-F1
#
_entry.id   AF-A0A811MJT4-F1
#
_cell.length_a   1.000
_cell.length_b   1.000
_cell.length_c   1.000
_cell.angle_alpha   90.00
_cell.angle_beta   90.00
_cell.angle_gamma   90.00
#
_symmetry.space_group_name_H-M   'P 1'
#
loop_
_entity.id
_entity.type
_entity.pdbx_description
1 polymer ?
#
loop_
_entity_poly.entity_id
_entity_poly.type
_entity_poly.pdbx_seq_one_letter_code
_entity_poly.pdbx_strand_id
1 'polypeptide(L)'
;MADSKEEEKEEQARKAHALAEKCFLAGNVLAARQWMQSAVRLAPDLPGTPQIVAAYDVHAAAARSSPTDWYAVLGLNPGGGGVTHDDIRKQHRRLCLLVHPDKNPCAAADGAFMLVQAASHALLAKHPPPGTAAPPPQRQATPPTPRAPEPQPRPRRPQVVQMARRPAPPPTPRPAAPMPPTYSQQAKQAKPMQRGRRRRVSTPPIPQFTSDHGQVPGLRRTGQQRRREPLPVHQLPVESAGRQT
;
A
#
# COMPACT_ATOMS: atom_id res chain seq x y z
N MET A 1 36.30 20.46 12.01
CA MET A 1 36.05 19.26 12.85
C MET A 1 34.63 18.69 12.68
N ALA A 2 33.78 19.25 11.82
CA ALA A 2 32.46 18.65 11.52
C ALA A 2 32.58 17.45 10.56
N ASP A 3 33.37 17.57 9.48
CA ASP A 3 33.60 16.51 8.49
C ASP A 3 34.05 15.17 9.09
N SER A 4 35.02 15.17 10.02
CA SER A 4 35.56 13.92 10.57
C SER A 4 34.53 13.09 11.35
N LYS A 5 33.50 13.72 11.91
CA LYS A 5 32.41 13.02 12.61
C LYS A 5 31.35 12.50 11.65
N GLU A 6 31.20 13.10 10.48
CA GLU A 6 30.27 12.61 9.45
C GLU A 6 30.87 11.43 8.70
N GLU A 7 32.16 11.47 8.38
CA GLU A 7 32.89 10.37 7.76
C GLU A 7 32.88 9.11 8.66
N GLU A 8 33.07 9.26 9.97
CA GLU A 8 32.98 8.12 10.91
C GLU A 8 31.57 7.50 10.93
N LYS A 9 30.51 8.33 10.91
CA LYS A 9 29.12 7.84 10.86
C LYS A 9 28.82 7.15 9.54
N GLU A 10 29.33 7.67 8.43
CA GLU A 10 29.16 7.05 7.11
C GLU A 10 29.89 5.70 7.05
N GLU A 11 31.11 5.62 7.57
CA GLU A 11 31.86 4.36 7.65
C GLU A 11 31.12 3.34 8.55
N GLN A 12 30.58 3.80 9.69
CA GLN A 12 29.74 2.97 10.56
C GLN A 12 28.47 2.49 9.86
N ALA A 13 27.82 3.34 9.05
CA ALA A 13 26.64 2.97 8.26
C ALA A 13 26.98 1.92 7.20
N ARG A 14 28.12 2.06 6.51
CA ARG A 14 28.63 1.06 5.54
C ARG A 14 28.95 -0.28 6.23
N LYS A 15 29.54 -0.25 7.42
CA LYS A 15 29.76 -1.46 8.25
C LYS A 15 28.44 -2.12 8.64
N ALA A 16 27.45 -1.34 9.07
CA ALA A 16 26.12 -1.84 9.40
C ALA A 16 25.42 -2.46 8.18
N HIS A 17 25.57 -1.89 6.99
CA HIS A 17 25.06 -2.47 5.74
C HIS A 17 25.68 -3.85 5.46
N ALA A 18 27.02 -3.97 5.53
CA ALA A 18 27.70 -5.25 5.32
C ALA A 18 27.29 -6.32 6.34
N LEU A 19 27.02 -5.92 7.59
CA LEU A 19 26.48 -6.82 8.61
C LEU A 19 25.04 -7.24 8.30
N ALA A 20 24.21 -6.33 7.81
CA ALA A 20 22.84 -6.63 7.43
C ALA A 20 22.77 -7.72 6.35
N GLU A 21 23.62 -7.61 5.33
CA GLU A 21 23.71 -8.60 4.24
C GLU A 21 24.14 -9.97 4.76
N LYS A 22 25.17 -10.02 5.62
CA LYS A 22 25.59 -11.28 6.28
C LYS A 22 24.47 -11.89 7.13
N CYS A 23 23.73 -11.07 7.88
CA CYS A 23 22.59 -11.54 8.67
C CYS A 23 21.48 -12.09 7.78
N PHE A 24 21.21 -11.46 6.64
CA PHE A 24 20.19 -11.92 5.69
C PHE A 24 20.56 -13.28 5.07
N LEU A 25 21.81 -13.43 4.62
CA LEU A 25 22.33 -14.69 4.09
C LEU A 25 22.30 -15.82 5.13
N ALA A 26 22.42 -15.48 6.42
CA ALA A 26 22.25 -16.41 7.54
C ALA A 26 20.77 -16.72 7.88
N GLY A 27 19.79 -16.19 7.12
CA GLY A 27 18.36 -16.37 7.36
C GLY A 27 17.75 -15.45 8.43
N ASN A 28 18.55 -14.55 9.01
CA ASN A 28 18.11 -13.66 10.08
C ASN A 28 17.61 -12.31 9.54
N VAL A 29 16.43 -12.32 8.91
CA VAL A 29 15.80 -11.13 8.30
C VAL A 29 15.54 -10.00 9.32
N LEU A 30 15.11 -10.36 10.54
CA LEU A 30 14.85 -9.39 11.61
C LEU A 30 16.11 -8.63 12.02
N ALA A 31 17.24 -9.33 12.16
CA ALA A 31 18.52 -8.72 12.49
C ALA A 31 19.02 -7.83 11.34
N ALA A 32 18.91 -8.30 10.10
CA ALA A 32 19.28 -7.52 8.91
C ALA A 32 18.52 -6.18 8.84
N ARG A 33 17.22 -6.21 9.12
CA ARG A 33 16.39 -5.00 9.21
C ARG A 33 16.88 -4.02 10.28
N GLN A 34 17.22 -4.50 11.48
CA GLN A 34 17.67 -3.64 12.58
C GLN A 34 19.01 -2.97 12.28
N TRP A 35 19.93 -3.69 11.64
CA TRP A 35 21.19 -3.14 11.17
C TRP A 35 20.97 -2.05 10.14
N MET A 36 20.08 -2.27 9.17
CA MET A 36 19.75 -1.24 8.17
C MET A 36 19.05 -0.02 8.78
N GLN A 37 18.14 -0.19 9.73
CA GLN A 37 17.55 0.94 10.46
C GLN A 37 18.61 1.74 11.22
N SER A 38 19.63 1.07 11.76
CA SER A 38 20.75 1.74 12.41
C SER A 38 21.61 2.51 11.39
N ALA A 39 21.87 1.93 10.22
CA ALA A 39 22.57 2.61 9.12
C ALA A 39 21.85 3.89 8.68
N VAL A 40 20.52 3.83 8.48
CA VAL A 40 19.69 5.01 8.12
C VAL A 40 19.78 6.11 9.17
N ARG A 41 19.82 5.76 10.46
CA ARG A 41 19.93 6.75 11.56
C ARG A 41 21.30 7.42 11.60
N LEU A 42 22.34 6.72 11.19
CA LEU A 42 23.72 7.23 11.18
C LEU A 42 23.97 8.10 9.95
N ALA A 43 23.57 7.61 8.77
CA ALA A 43 23.79 8.27 7.49
C ALA A 43 22.54 8.08 6.58
N PRO A 44 21.56 8.99 6.64
CA PRO A 44 20.38 8.92 5.79
C PRO A 44 20.70 9.22 4.31
N ASP A 45 21.80 9.92 4.02
CA ASP A 45 22.23 10.31 2.67
C ASP A 45 22.95 9.20 1.89
N LEU A 46 23.17 8.04 2.51
CA LEU A 46 23.83 6.92 1.88
C LEU A 46 22.98 6.39 0.70
N PRO A 47 23.55 6.24 -0.51
CA PRO A 47 22.80 5.84 -1.69
C PRO A 47 22.27 4.41 -1.56
N GLY A 48 21.05 4.16 -2.04
CA GLY A 48 20.46 2.81 -2.04
C GLY A 48 19.85 2.37 -0.70
N THR A 49 20.12 3.09 0.39
CA THR A 49 19.63 2.77 1.74
C THR A 49 18.11 2.58 1.82
N PRO A 50 17.26 3.50 1.30
CA PRO A 50 15.81 3.33 1.43
C PRO A 50 15.29 2.11 0.66
N GLN A 51 15.94 1.75 -0.45
CA GLN A 51 15.56 0.58 -1.22
C GLN A 51 15.90 -0.73 -0.51
N ILE A 52 17.10 -0.81 0.08
CA ILE A 52 17.56 -1.97 0.83
C ILE A 52 16.70 -2.16 2.09
N VAL A 53 16.38 -1.06 2.79
CA VAL A 53 15.47 -1.07 3.93
C VAL A 53 14.09 -1.60 3.53
N ALA A 54 13.55 -1.13 2.40
CA ALA A 54 12.25 -1.58 1.92
C ALA A 54 12.24 -3.08 1.59
N ALA A 55 13.31 -3.60 0.98
CA ALA A 55 13.43 -5.03 0.71
C ALA A 55 13.40 -5.86 2.01
N TYR A 56 14.15 -5.45 3.03
CA TYR A 56 14.11 -6.13 4.33
C TYR A 56 12.80 -5.94 5.09
N ASP A 57 12.14 -4.79 4.97
CA ASP A 57 10.82 -4.55 5.57
C ASP A 57 9.76 -5.50 4.99
N VAL A 58 9.77 -5.72 3.68
CA VAL A 58 8.89 -6.67 2.98
C VAL A 58 9.13 -8.09 3.47
N HIS A 59 10.39 -8.54 3.51
CA HIS A 59 10.73 -9.87 4.04
C HIS A 59 10.36 -10.03 5.51
N ALA A 60 10.62 -9.01 6.33
CA ALA A 60 10.28 -9.03 7.74
C ALA A 60 8.75 -9.05 7.95
N ALA A 61 7.98 -8.35 7.11
CA ALA A 61 6.52 -8.41 7.16
C ALA A 61 6.01 -9.80 6.79
N ALA A 62 6.58 -10.42 5.75
CA ALA A 62 6.23 -11.77 5.34
C ALA A 62 6.58 -12.83 6.39
N ALA A 63 7.71 -12.67 7.09
CA ALA A 63 8.17 -13.62 8.12
C ALA A 63 7.47 -13.45 9.47
N ARG A 64 6.91 -12.27 9.79
CA ARG A 64 6.27 -12.00 11.09
C ARG A 64 4.93 -12.69 11.27
N SER A 65 4.19 -12.95 10.20
CA SER A 65 2.84 -13.49 10.28
C SER A 65 2.74 -14.79 9.49
N SER A 66 2.20 -15.82 10.16
CA SER A 66 1.85 -17.11 9.55
C SER A 66 0.40 -17.39 9.89
N PRO A 67 -0.56 -17.33 8.95
CA PRO A 67 -0.39 -17.08 7.50
C PRO A 67 0.14 -15.68 7.17
N THR A 68 0.80 -15.54 6.02
CA THR A 68 1.39 -14.25 5.57
C THR A 68 0.34 -13.15 5.42
N ASP A 69 0.49 -12.07 6.19
CA ASP A 69 -0.36 -10.89 6.09
C ASP A 69 0.02 -10.04 4.88
N TRP A 70 -0.65 -10.25 3.75
CA TRP A 70 -0.38 -9.50 2.51
C TRP A 70 -0.57 -7.98 2.64
N TYR A 71 -1.46 -7.53 3.54
CA TYR A 71 -1.61 -6.10 3.84
C TYR A 71 -0.33 -5.54 4.47
N ALA A 72 0.27 -6.27 5.43
CA ALA A 72 1.52 -5.87 6.06
C ALA A 72 2.69 -5.89 5.06
N VAL A 73 2.71 -6.82 4.11
CA VAL A 73 3.73 -6.90 3.04
C VAL A 73 3.68 -5.68 2.11
N LEU A 74 2.47 -5.20 1.76
CA LEU A 74 2.33 -3.94 1.01
C LEU A 74 2.43 -2.69 1.90
N GLY A 75 2.50 -2.84 3.23
CA GLY A 75 2.49 -1.70 4.16
C GLY A 75 1.15 -0.96 4.19
N LEU A 76 0.05 -1.63 3.84
CA LEU A 76 -1.31 -1.11 3.91
C LEU A 76 -1.93 -1.44 5.27
N ASN A 77 -2.61 -0.47 5.88
CA ASN A 77 -3.37 -0.69 7.10
C ASN A 77 -4.86 -0.84 6.76
N PRO A 78 -5.49 -1.99 7.04
CA PRO A 78 -6.94 -2.19 6.82
C PRO A 78 -7.83 -1.40 7.79
N GLY A 79 -7.26 -0.72 8.80
CA GLY A 79 -8.04 -0.03 9.84
C GLY A 79 -8.82 1.20 9.37
N GLY A 80 -10.08 1.29 9.79
CA GLY A 80 -10.89 2.53 9.85
C GLY A 80 -11.48 3.05 8.54
N GLY A 81 -10.78 2.91 7.41
CA GLY A 81 -11.21 3.46 6.10
C GLY A 81 -11.47 2.43 5.00
N GLY A 82 -11.13 1.16 5.23
CA GLY A 82 -11.10 0.14 4.18
C GLY A 82 -9.95 0.36 3.19
N VAL A 83 -9.35 -0.72 2.71
CA VAL A 83 -8.32 -0.65 1.66
C VAL A 83 -9.02 -0.80 0.31
N THR A 84 -8.90 0.20 -0.57
CA THR A 84 -9.52 0.16 -1.89
C THR A 84 -8.59 -0.52 -2.91
N HIS A 85 -9.18 -1.08 -3.97
CA HIS A 85 -8.44 -1.62 -5.12
C HIS A 85 -7.38 -0.63 -5.67
N ASP A 86 -7.68 0.67 -5.74
CA ASP A 86 -6.74 1.71 -6.17
C ASP A 86 -5.54 1.89 -5.23
N ASP A 87 -5.73 1.74 -3.91
CA ASP A 87 -4.65 1.88 -2.93
C ASP A 87 -3.64 0.73 -3.08
N ILE A 88 -4.14 -0.48 -3.32
CA ILE A 88 -3.32 -1.66 -3.59
C ILE A 88 -2.48 -1.43 -4.85
N ARG A 89 -3.08 -0.95 -5.95
CA ARG A 89 -2.36 -0.70 -7.21
C ARG A 89 -1.32 0.42 -7.09
N LYS A 90 -1.66 1.51 -6.39
CA LYS A 90 -0.72 2.62 -6.14
C LYS A 90 0.49 2.13 -5.34
N GLN A 91 0.23 1.36 -4.28
CA GLN A 91 1.27 0.87 -3.40
C GLN A 91 2.14 -0.20 -4.06
N HIS A 92 1.54 -1.10 -4.84
CA HIS A 92 2.26 -2.07 -5.68
C HIS A 92 3.25 -1.36 -6.61
N ARG A 93 2.78 -0.38 -7.39
CA ARG A 93 3.64 0.38 -8.31
C ARG A 93 4.80 1.07 -7.57
N ARG A 94 4.53 1.68 -6.42
CA ARG A 94 5.55 2.32 -5.59
C ARG A 94 6.60 1.31 -5.11
N LEU A 95 6.17 0.18 -4.56
CA LEU A 95 7.07 -0.84 -4.04
C LEU A 95 7.88 -1.48 -5.16
N CYS A 96 7.28 -1.85 -6.29
CA CYS A 96 8.01 -2.43 -7.42
C CYS A 96 9.15 -1.53 -7.91
N LEU A 97 8.95 -0.21 -7.94
CA LEU A 97 10.01 0.73 -8.29
C LEU A 97 11.10 0.82 -7.21
N LEU A 98 10.72 0.63 -5.95
CA LEU A 98 11.62 0.74 -4.82
C LEU A 98 12.44 -0.53 -4.58
N VAL A 99 11.87 -1.72 -4.81
CA VAL A 99 12.52 -3.03 -4.60
C VAL A 99 13.09 -3.65 -5.88
N HIS A 100 13.05 -2.95 -7.02
CA HIS A 100 13.52 -3.48 -8.30
C HIS A 100 14.99 -3.95 -8.26
N PRO A 101 15.32 -5.16 -8.72
CA PRO A 101 16.68 -5.72 -8.61
C PRO A 101 17.73 -4.92 -9.40
N ASP A 102 17.36 -4.29 -10.51
CA ASP A 102 18.27 -3.43 -11.30
C ASP A 102 18.87 -2.26 -10.49
N LYS A 103 18.09 -1.70 -9.55
CA LYS A 103 18.51 -0.53 -8.76
C LYS A 103 19.03 -0.91 -7.38
N ASN A 104 18.88 -2.18 -6.99
CA ASN A 104 19.10 -2.65 -5.64
C ASN A 104 20.07 -3.82 -5.63
N PRO A 105 21.34 -3.59 -5.27
CA PRO A 105 22.36 -4.65 -5.25
C PRO A 105 22.21 -5.63 -4.08
N CYS A 106 21.06 -5.66 -3.40
CA CYS A 106 20.84 -6.51 -2.22
C CYS A 106 20.33 -7.89 -2.64
N ALA A 107 20.88 -8.95 -2.04
CA ALA A 107 20.42 -10.33 -2.25
C ALA A 107 18.93 -10.55 -1.92
N ALA A 108 18.33 -9.68 -1.10
CA ALA A 108 16.92 -9.74 -0.75
C ALA A 108 15.98 -9.13 -1.80
N ALA A 109 16.51 -8.40 -2.79
CA ALA A 109 15.71 -7.61 -3.73
C ALA A 109 14.76 -8.46 -4.58
N ASP A 110 15.27 -9.53 -5.20
CA ASP A 110 14.45 -10.46 -6.01
C ASP A 110 13.34 -11.10 -5.18
N GLY A 111 13.68 -11.60 -3.99
CA GLY A 111 12.70 -12.19 -3.08
C GLY A 111 11.65 -11.18 -2.62
N ALA A 112 12.04 -9.93 -2.36
CA ALA A 112 11.11 -8.88 -1.97
C ALA A 112 10.16 -8.51 -3.13
N PHE A 113 10.67 -8.42 -4.36
CA PHE A 113 9.86 -8.16 -5.54
C PHE A 113 8.81 -9.26 -5.76
N MET A 114 9.20 -10.53 -5.63
CA MET A 114 8.28 -11.67 -5.72
C MET A 114 7.19 -11.60 -4.64
N LEU A 115 7.54 -11.30 -3.39
CA LEU A 115 6.59 -11.16 -2.29
C LEU A 115 5.59 -10.02 -2.54
N VAL A 116 6.06 -8.87 -3.03
CA VAL A 116 5.19 -7.74 -3.39
C VAL A 116 4.21 -8.14 -4.49
N GLN A 117 4.68 -8.84 -5.53
CA GLN A 117 3.85 -9.27 -6.64
C GLN A 117 2.77 -10.28 -6.19
N ALA A 118 3.15 -11.24 -5.34
CA ALA A 118 2.23 -12.20 -4.74
C ALA A 118 1.19 -11.50 -3.84
N ALA A 119 1.62 -10.55 -3.01
CA ALA A 119 0.74 -9.78 -2.13
C ALA A 119 -0.31 -9.01 -2.92
N SER A 120 0.11 -8.30 -3.97
CA SER A 120 -0.81 -7.54 -4.82
C SER A 120 -1.80 -8.44 -5.54
N HIS A 121 -1.36 -9.57 -6.10
CA HIS A 121 -2.27 -10.52 -6.74
C HIS A 121 -3.32 -11.05 -5.75
N ALA A 122 -2.89 -11.49 -4.56
CA ALA A 122 -3.78 -12.01 -3.53
C ALA A 122 -4.78 -10.96 -3.02
N LEU A 123 -4.36 -9.71 -2.88
CA LEU A 123 -5.22 -8.62 -2.40
C LEU A 123 -6.17 -8.10 -3.48
N LEU A 124 -5.73 -7.99 -4.73
CA LEU A 124 -6.60 -7.60 -5.85
C LEU A 124 -7.70 -8.63 -6.11
N ALA A 125 -7.43 -9.92 -5.89
CA ALA A 125 -8.46 -10.96 -5.94
C ALA A 125 -9.49 -10.83 -4.81
N LYS A 126 -9.11 -10.26 -3.65
CA LYS A 126 -10.02 -10.02 -2.52
C LYS A 126 -10.83 -8.72 -2.67
N HIS A 127 -10.29 -7.73 -3.37
CA HIS A 127 -10.88 -6.41 -3.57
C HIS A 127 -11.15 -6.16 -5.07
N PRO A 128 -12.33 -6.57 -5.60
CA PRO A 128 -12.67 -6.30 -7.00
C PRO A 128 -12.75 -4.79 -7.26
N PRO A 129 -12.41 -4.33 -8.48
CA PRO A 129 -12.46 -2.92 -8.81
C PRO A 129 -13.88 -2.35 -8.67
N PRO A 130 -14.03 -1.12 -8.12
CA PRO A 130 -15.33 -0.47 -7.99
C PRO A 130 -15.94 -0.31 -9.38
N GLY A 131 -17.05 -1.02 -9.63
CA GLY A 131 -17.69 -1.12 -10.95
C GLY A 131 -17.82 -2.55 -11.50
N THR A 132 -17.14 -3.53 -10.89
CA THR A 132 -17.35 -4.97 -11.14
C THR A 132 -18.11 -5.64 -9.98
N ALA A 133 -19.12 -4.95 -9.43
CA ALA A 133 -20.22 -5.65 -8.80
C ALA A 133 -20.65 -6.76 -9.78
N ALA A 134 -20.54 -7.99 -9.33
CA ALA A 134 -20.59 -9.20 -10.15
C ALA A 134 -21.59 -9.09 -11.31
N PRO A 135 -21.27 -9.50 -12.55
CA PRO A 135 -22.33 -10.08 -13.36
C PRO A 135 -22.92 -11.22 -12.50
N PRO A 136 -24.25 -11.34 -12.37
CA PRO A 136 -24.88 -12.46 -11.66
C PRO A 136 -24.21 -13.75 -12.14
N PRO A 137 -24.07 -14.79 -11.28
CA PRO A 137 -23.29 -15.97 -11.62
C PRO A 137 -23.65 -16.39 -13.03
N GLN A 138 -22.69 -16.31 -13.95
CA GLN A 138 -22.89 -16.83 -15.29
C GLN A 138 -23.22 -18.29 -15.05
N ARG A 139 -24.52 -18.63 -15.15
CA ARG A 139 -24.96 -20.00 -15.38
C ARG A 139 -24.03 -20.47 -16.47
N GLN A 140 -23.23 -21.49 -16.16
CA GLN A 140 -22.38 -22.15 -17.14
C GLN A 140 -23.23 -22.25 -18.41
N ALA A 141 -22.81 -21.54 -19.46
CA ALA A 141 -23.44 -21.70 -20.75
C ALA A 141 -23.21 -23.17 -21.08
N THR A 142 -24.29 -23.94 -21.03
CA THR A 142 -24.32 -25.28 -21.59
C THR A 142 -23.72 -25.21 -23.00
N PRO A 143 -22.93 -26.21 -23.42
CA PRO A 143 -22.34 -26.21 -24.76
C PRO A 143 -23.43 -26.01 -25.82
N PRO A 144 -23.14 -25.34 -26.95
CA PRO A 144 -24.15 -25.03 -27.94
C PRO A 144 -24.71 -26.33 -28.54
N THR A 145 -25.98 -26.59 -28.26
CA THR A 145 -26.77 -27.63 -28.95
C THR A 145 -26.80 -27.31 -30.45
N PRO A 146 -26.58 -28.30 -31.35
CA PRO A 146 -26.64 -28.07 -32.78
C PRO A 146 -28.05 -27.62 -33.20
N ARG A 147 -28.10 -26.52 -33.96
CA ARG A 147 -29.32 -25.86 -34.47
C ARG A 147 -30.08 -26.81 -35.40
N ALA A 148 -31.27 -27.24 -35.00
CA ALA A 148 -32.24 -27.92 -35.86
C ALA A 148 -32.80 -26.94 -36.92
N PRO A 149 -33.16 -27.41 -38.13
CA PRO A 149 -33.49 -26.54 -39.25
C PRO A 149 -34.86 -25.85 -39.08
N GLU A 150 -34.89 -24.59 -39.52
CA GLU A 150 -35.99 -23.63 -39.44
C GLU A 150 -37.14 -23.98 -40.43
N PRO A 151 -38.43 -23.98 -40.03
CA PRO A 151 -39.54 -24.26 -40.93
C PRO A 151 -39.99 -23.01 -41.71
N GLN A 152 -40.21 -23.19 -43.02
CA GLN A 152 -40.58 -22.15 -44.01
C GLN A 152 -41.95 -21.46 -43.76
N PRO A 153 -42.15 -20.22 -44.28
CA PRO A 153 -43.38 -19.46 -44.07
C PRO A 153 -44.53 -19.90 -44.99
N ARG A 154 -45.76 -19.90 -44.45
CA ARG A 154 -47.01 -20.21 -45.19
C ARG A 154 -47.46 -19.03 -46.08
N PRO A 155 -48.17 -19.29 -47.20
CA PRO A 155 -48.67 -18.23 -48.09
C PRO A 155 -49.88 -17.49 -47.50
N ARG A 156 -49.95 -16.18 -47.79
CA ARG A 156 -50.99 -15.24 -47.33
C ARG A 156 -52.28 -15.34 -48.16
N ARG A 157 -53.43 -15.27 -47.48
CA ARG A 157 -54.78 -15.19 -48.07
C ARG A 157 -55.05 -13.80 -48.67
N PRO A 158 -55.86 -13.66 -49.75
CA PRO A 158 -56.18 -12.34 -50.31
C PRO A 158 -57.19 -11.57 -49.44
N GLN A 159 -56.94 -10.27 -49.29
CA GLN A 159 -57.78 -9.31 -48.59
C GLN A 159 -58.98 -8.91 -49.47
N VAL A 160 -60.20 -8.90 -48.93
CA VAL A 160 -61.40 -8.36 -49.59
C VAL A 160 -61.43 -6.84 -49.39
N VAL A 161 -61.67 -6.12 -50.49
CA VAL A 161 -61.82 -4.66 -50.59
C VAL A 161 -62.91 -4.14 -49.63
N GLN A 162 -62.60 -3.12 -48.83
CA GLN A 162 -63.60 -2.29 -48.17
C GLN A 162 -63.56 -0.85 -48.70
N MET A 163 -64.75 -0.36 -49.06
CA MET A 163 -65.03 0.94 -49.68
C MET A 163 -64.77 2.13 -48.75
N ALA A 164 -64.47 3.27 -49.38
CA ALA A 164 -64.17 4.55 -48.78
C ALA A 164 -65.25 5.06 -47.81
N ARG A 165 -64.82 5.53 -46.64
CA ARG A 165 -65.61 6.35 -45.71
C ARG A 165 -64.99 7.75 -45.61
N ARG A 166 -65.88 8.75 -45.60
CA ARG A 166 -65.64 10.21 -45.69
C ARG A 166 -64.54 10.72 -44.73
N PRO A 167 -63.80 11.79 -45.10
CA PRO A 167 -62.88 12.46 -44.18
C PRO A 167 -63.64 13.24 -43.09
N ALA A 168 -63.11 13.21 -41.88
CA ALA A 168 -63.57 13.99 -40.72
C ALA A 168 -63.05 15.45 -40.77
N PRO A 169 -63.76 16.43 -40.17
CA PRO A 169 -63.33 17.84 -40.16
C PRO A 169 -62.13 18.09 -39.23
N PRO A 170 -61.35 19.18 -39.45
CA PRO A 170 -60.14 19.47 -38.70
C PRO A 170 -60.43 19.96 -37.26
N PRO A 171 -59.53 19.72 -36.29
CA PRO A 171 -59.66 20.21 -34.93
C PRO A 171 -59.31 21.70 -34.82
N THR A 172 -60.09 22.44 -34.03
CA THR A 172 -59.87 23.84 -33.67
C THR A 172 -58.70 24.01 -32.68
N PRO A 173 -57.99 25.16 -32.71
CA PRO A 173 -56.85 25.41 -31.83
C PRO A 173 -57.28 25.69 -30.39
N ARG A 174 -56.64 24.98 -29.45
CA ARG A 174 -56.79 25.15 -28.00
C ARG A 174 -55.88 26.28 -27.51
N PRO A 175 -56.33 27.18 -26.62
CA PRO A 175 -55.52 28.30 -26.14
C PRO A 175 -54.31 27.84 -25.30
N ALA A 176 -53.21 28.57 -25.48
CA ALA A 176 -51.90 28.31 -24.90
C ALA A 176 -51.92 28.34 -23.36
N ALA A 177 -51.37 27.28 -22.74
CA ALA A 177 -50.97 27.31 -21.35
C ALA A 177 -49.56 27.95 -21.23
N PRO A 178 -49.29 28.75 -20.19
CA PRO A 178 -48.06 29.51 -20.05
C PRO A 178 -46.84 28.60 -19.77
N MET A 179 -45.72 28.93 -20.41
CA MET A 179 -44.42 28.30 -20.21
C MET A 179 -43.88 28.54 -18.79
N PRO A 180 -43.08 27.63 -18.21
CA PRO A 180 -42.35 27.90 -16.97
C PRO A 180 -41.26 28.96 -17.20
N PRO A 181 -40.94 29.79 -16.20
CA PRO A 181 -39.95 30.86 -16.35
C PRO A 181 -38.54 30.29 -16.53
N THR A 182 -37.86 30.80 -17.57
CA THR A 182 -36.43 30.68 -17.81
C THR A 182 -35.63 31.14 -16.59
N TYR A 183 -34.74 30.29 -16.11
CA TYR A 183 -33.73 30.58 -15.09
C TYR A 183 -32.69 31.55 -15.64
N SER A 184 -32.92 32.86 -15.53
CA SER A 184 -31.87 33.84 -15.85
C SER A 184 -31.96 35.16 -15.07
N GLN A 185 -32.68 35.25 -13.96
CA GLN A 185 -32.80 36.52 -13.21
C GLN A 185 -32.74 36.34 -11.68
N GLN A 186 -31.70 35.66 -11.18
CA GLN A 186 -31.38 35.74 -9.75
C GLN A 186 -29.90 35.99 -9.49
N ALA A 187 -29.38 37.03 -10.13
CA ALA A 187 -28.16 37.69 -9.74
C ALA A 187 -28.49 39.18 -9.58
N LYS A 188 -28.93 39.57 -8.38
CA LYS A 188 -28.92 40.95 -7.81
C LYS A 188 -29.85 40.99 -6.60
N GLN A 189 -29.35 40.59 -5.43
CA GLN A 189 -29.69 41.18 -4.12
C GLN A 189 -28.96 40.42 -3.00
N ALA A 190 -27.73 40.85 -2.71
CA ALA A 190 -27.12 40.68 -1.41
C ALA A 190 -26.45 42.00 -1.05
N LYS A 191 -27.07 42.76 -0.15
CA LYS A 191 -26.47 43.96 0.44
C LYS A 191 -25.42 43.56 1.50
N PRO A 192 -24.37 44.37 1.68
CA PRO A 192 -23.23 44.05 2.53
C PRO A 192 -23.42 44.58 3.96
N MET A 193 -22.43 44.25 4.81
CA MET A 193 -22.03 44.95 6.04
C MET A 193 -22.50 44.31 7.36
N GLN A 194 -21.55 43.76 8.12
CA GLN A 194 -21.03 44.41 9.33
C GLN A 194 -19.76 43.69 9.81
N ARG A 195 -18.73 44.49 10.03
CA ARG A 195 -17.34 44.12 10.25
C ARG A 195 -17.12 43.89 11.75
N GLY A 196 -17.24 42.64 12.19
CA GLY A 196 -16.89 42.22 13.54
C GLY A 196 -15.37 42.24 13.76
N ARG A 197 -14.89 43.24 14.52
CA ARG A 197 -13.52 43.33 15.02
C ARG A 197 -13.21 42.20 16.02
N ARG A 198 -11.90 41.95 16.20
CA ARG A 198 -11.22 41.22 17.31
C ARG A 198 -11.03 39.73 17.01
N ARG A 199 -9.87 39.10 17.21
CA ARG A 199 -8.63 39.41 17.93
C ARG A 199 -7.45 38.78 17.15
N ARG A 200 -6.32 39.48 17.07
CA ARG A 200 -5.00 38.87 16.86
C ARG A 200 -4.82 37.82 17.96
N VAL A 201 -4.62 36.56 17.58
CA VAL A 201 -4.10 35.56 18.50
C VAL A 201 -2.66 35.32 18.07
N SER A 202 -1.76 35.61 19.01
CA SER A 202 -0.32 35.61 18.88
C SER A 202 0.23 34.26 18.45
N THR A 203 1.24 34.34 17.59
CA THR A 203 2.30 33.35 17.39
C THR A 203 2.80 32.82 18.74
N PRO A 204 2.96 31.49 18.92
CA PRO A 204 3.64 30.97 20.11
C PRO A 204 5.15 31.23 20.02
N PRO A 205 5.81 31.70 21.09
CA PRO A 205 7.26 31.86 21.10
C PRO A 205 7.98 30.52 21.26
N ILE A 206 9.13 30.44 20.58
CA ILE A 206 10.15 29.41 20.70
C ILE A 206 10.70 29.41 22.13
N PRO A 207 10.76 28.27 22.85
CA PRO A 207 11.45 28.23 24.13
C PRO A 207 12.97 28.28 23.90
N GLN A 208 13.58 29.43 24.26
CA GLN A 208 15.01 29.52 24.48
C GLN A 208 15.33 28.89 25.84
N PHE A 209 15.88 27.69 25.84
CA PHE A 209 16.44 27.09 27.04
C PHE A 209 17.82 27.71 27.26
N THR A 210 17.86 28.70 28.14
CA THR A 210 19.09 29.31 28.64
C THR A 210 19.87 28.28 29.45
N SER A 211 21.16 28.22 29.20
CA SER A 211 22.17 27.60 30.04
C SER A 211 22.00 28.03 31.50
N ASP A 212 21.69 27.09 32.39
CA ASP A 212 21.99 27.22 33.82
C ASP A 212 23.05 26.19 34.17
N HIS A 213 24.17 26.74 34.63
CA HIS A 213 25.37 26.04 35.03
C HIS A 213 25.28 25.87 36.56
N GLY A 214 24.76 24.74 37.00
CA GLY A 214 24.52 24.44 38.42
C GLY A 214 25.00 23.05 38.82
N GLN A 215 26.30 22.97 39.11
CA GLN A 215 26.99 22.15 40.12
C GLN A 215 26.24 20.94 40.76
N VAL A 216 26.91 19.78 40.66
CA VAL A 216 26.91 18.50 41.44
C VAL A 216 26.59 18.62 42.96
N PRO A 217 26.39 17.54 43.79
CA PRO A 217 26.77 16.12 43.61
C PRO A 217 25.82 15.04 44.21
N GLY A 218 26.09 13.77 43.90
CA GLY A 218 26.01 12.70 44.92
C GLY A 218 25.24 11.42 44.56
N LEU A 219 25.89 10.30 44.88
CA LEU A 219 25.30 8.98 45.22
C LEU A 219 24.79 8.16 44.00
N ARG A 220 25.24 6.94 43.69
CA ARG A 220 26.01 5.90 44.41
C ARG A 220 26.70 4.99 43.40
N ARG A 221 27.96 4.67 43.68
CA ARG A 221 28.65 3.49 43.14
C ARG A 221 28.02 2.23 43.75
N THR A 222 27.57 1.31 42.91
CA THR A 222 27.65 -0.13 43.17
C THR A 222 28.20 -0.70 41.85
N GLY A 223 29.38 -1.31 41.78
CA GLY A 223 29.97 -2.24 42.73
C GLY A 223 29.55 -3.66 42.38
N GLN A 224 29.78 -4.11 41.13
CA GLN A 224 29.81 -5.53 40.85
C GLN A 224 30.77 -5.86 39.70
N GLN A 225 32.05 -5.90 40.06
CA GLN A 225 33.01 -6.80 39.43
C GLN A 225 32.60 -8.24 39.77
N ARG A 226 32.16 -9.00 38.76
CA ARG A 226 32.44 -10.43 38.72
C ARG A 226 33.35 -10.71 37.54
N ARG A 227 34.64 -10.71 37.86
CA ARG A 227 35.69 -11.36 37.08
C ARG A 227 35.58 -12.88 37.31
N ARG A 228 35.93 -13.63 36.25
CA ARG A 228 36.31 -15.06 36.16
C ARG A 228 35.11 -16.02 36.19
N GLU A 229 34.96 -16.97 35.28
CA GLU A 229 35.98 -17.79 34.60
C GLU A 229 35.40 -18.43 33.30
N PRO A 230 36.19 -18.64 32.23
CA PRO A 230 35.85 -19.53 31.14
C PRO A 230 36.37 -20.95 31.41
N LEU A 231 35.47 -21.94 31.36
CA LEU A 231 35.76 -23.37 31.53
C LEU A 231 35.16 -24.16 30.36
N PRO A 232 35.65 -25.38 30.06
CA PRO A 232 36.48 -25.62 28.88
C PRO A 232 35.80 -26.50 27.82
N VAL A 233 36.44 -26.52 26.66
CA VAL A 233 36.27 -27.49 25.57
C VAL A 233 36.27 -28.95 26.08
N HIS A 234 35.11 -29.60 26.02
CA HIS A 234 34.98 -31.06 25.94
C HIS A 234 34.06 -31.38 24.76
N GLN A 235 34.66 -31.80 23.65
CA GLN A 235 34.75 -33.20 23.23
C GLN A 235 33.45 -33.70 22.61
N LEU A 236 33.45 -33.65 21.27
CA LEU A 236 32.61 -34.46 20.40
C LEU A 236 32.91 -35.94 20.68
N PRO A 237 31.92 -36.79 21.00
CA PRO A 237 32.03 -38.20 20.69
C PRO A 237 31.77 -38.37 19.20
N VAL A 238 32.83 -38.76 18.48
CA VAL A 238 32.72 -39.37 17.16
C VAL A 238 32.20 -40.79 17.37
N GLU A 239 30.89 -41.01 17.27
CA GLU A 239 30.38 -42.37 17.05
C GLU A 239 30.40 -42.65 15.54
N SER A 240 31.54 -43.21 15.14
CA SER A 240 31.68 -43.99 13.92
C SER A 240 31.62 -45.47 14.30
N ALA A 241 31.11 -46.28 13.39
CA ALA A 241 31.02 -47.74 13.39
C ALA A 241 29.78 -48.37 14.04
N GLY A 242 28.84 -48.74 13.17
CA GLY A 242 27.70 -49.60 13.50
C GLY A 242 26.97 -50.16 12.29
N ARG A 243 27.73 -50.59 11.26
CA ARG A 243 27.22 -51.40 10.14
C ARG A 243 26.90 -52.80 10.68
N GLN A 244 25.64 -53.22 10.66
CA GLN A 244 25.19 -54.63 10.77
C GLN A 244 23.83 -54.69 10.03
N THR A 245 23.87 -55.13 8.77
CA THR A 245 23.45 -56.45 8.24
C THR A 245 21.98 -56.46 7.84
#